data_AF-A0A1V3WLC4-F1
#
_entry.id   AF-A0A1V3WLC4-F1
#
_cell.length_a   1.000
_cell.length_b   1.000
_cell.length_c   1.000
_cell.angle_alpha   90.00
_cell.angle_beta   90.00
_cell.angle_gamma   90.00
#
_symmetry.space_group_name_H-M   'P 1'
#
loop_
_entity.id
_entity.type
_entity.pdbx_description
1 polymer ?
#
loop_
_entity_poly.entity_id
_entity_poly.type
_entity_poly.pdbx_seq_one_letter_code
_entity_poly.pdbx_strand_id
1 'polypeptide(L)'
;MGDRVDVVGGNVATRSAAAALVDAGADAVKVGVGPGSICTTRVVAGVGAPQITAILEAVAVCRPAGVPVIADGGLQYSGDIAKALAAGASTTMLGSLLAGTAEAPGELIFVNGKQYKSYRGMGSLGAMQGRGGASRTPRTATSPTTRSPRTSWCPRGSRAGCRSAAR
;
A
#
# COMPACT_ATOMS: atom_id res chain seq x y z
N MET A 1 -9.64 20.03 -16.10
CA MET A 1 -8.40 19.24 -16.08
C MET A 1 -8.43 18.47 -17.38
N GLY A 2 -7.54 18.78 -18.33
CA GLY A 2 -7.74 18.45 -19.75
C GLY A 2 -7.57 16.98 -20.11
N ASP A 3 -8.14 16.60 -21.26
CA ASP A 3 -8.25 15.26 -21.88
C ASP A 3 -6.91 14.55 -22.21
N ARG A 4 -5.82 14.88 -21.50
CA ARG A 4 -4.44 14.41 -21.77
C ARG A 4 -3.74 13.78 -20.57
N VAL A 5 -4.43 13.60 -19.45
CA VAL A 5 -3.85 13.01 -18.23
C VAL A 5 -4.73 11.86 -17.76
N ASP A 6 -4.19 10.65 -17.78
CA ASP A 6 -4.86 9.47 -17.25
C ASP A 6 -4.99 9.56 -15.71
N VAL A 7 -6.17 9.23 -15.20
CA VAL A 7 -6.50 9.27 -13.77
C VAL A 7 -6.76 7.86 -13.25
N VAL A 8 -5.91 7.44 -12.32
CA VAL A 8 -6.11 6.19 -11.57
C VAL A 8 -6.98 6.45 -10.34
N GLY A 9 -8.19 5.89 -10.31
CA GLY A 9 -9.10 5.96 -9.16
C GLY A 9 -8.87 4.82 -8.16
N GLY A 10 -8.96 5.09 -6.85
CA GLY A 10 -8.84 4.06 -5.82
C GLY A 10 -8.56 4.60 -4.41
N ASN A 11 -8.38 3.72 -3.41
CA ASN A 11 -8.45 2.26 -3.50
C ASN A 11 -9.87 1.75 -3.24
N VAL A 12 -10.28 0.73 -3.98
CA VAL A 12 -11.54 0.00 -3.78
C VAL A 12 -11.31 -1.45 -3.43
N ALA A 13 -12.33 -2.13 -2.91
CA ALA A 13 -12.28 -3.55 -2.57
C ALA A 13 -13.60 -4.30 -2.84
N THR A 14 -14.56 -3.64 -3.51
CA THR A 14 -15.88 -4.20 -3.82
C THR A 14 -16.27 -3.84 -5.25
N ARG A 15 -17.14 -4.66 -5.84
CA ARG A 15 -17.69 -4.44 -7.18
C ARG A 15 -18.39 -3.10 -7.32
N SER A 16 -19.25 -2.74 -6.37
CA SER A 16 -20.01 -1.48 -6.41
C SER A 16 -19.11 -0.25 -6.36
N ALA A 17 -18.04 -0.30 -5.55
CA ALA A 17 -17.08 0.80 -5.49
C ALA A 17 -16.23 0.90 -6.76
N ALA A 18 -15.87 -0.23 -7.38
CA ALA A 18 -15.20 -0.24 -8.67
C ALA A 18 -16.11 0.33 -9.79
N ALA A 19 -17.38 -0.08 -9.83
CA ALA A 19 -18.36 0.46 -10.77
C ALA A 19 -18.50 1.99 -10.62
N ALA A 20 -18.58 2.49 -9.38
CA ALA A 20 -18.66 3.93 -9.14
C ALA A 20 -17.44 4.72 -9.67
N LEU A 21 -16.23 4.12 -9.67
CA LEU A 21 -15.05 4.74 -10.26
C LEU A 21 -15.05 4.69 -11.79
N VAL A 22 -15.54 3.58 -12.36
CA VAL A 22 -15.73 3.46 -13.82
C VAL A 22 -16.75 4.49 -14.30
N ASP A 23 -17.89 4.61 -13.62
CA ASP A 23 -18.94 5.60 -13.93
C ASP A 23 -18.45 7.05 -13.79
N ALA A 24 -17.51 7.29 -12.88
CA ALA A 24 -16.84 8.59 -12.72
C ALA A 24 -15.79 8.89 -13.81
N GLY A 25 -15.51 7.94 -14.71
CA GLY A 25 -14.56 8.11 -15.81
C GLY A 25 -13.10 7.85 -15.44
N ALA A 26 -12.81 6.97 -14.48
CA ALA A 26 -11.43 6.59 -14.18
C ALA A 26 -10.79 5.76 -15.30
N ASP A 27 -9.57 6.13 -15.72
CA ASP A 27 -8.80 5.41 -16.75
C ASP A 27 -8.19 4.11 -16.23
N ALA A 28 -8.07 3.95 -14.91
CA ALA A 28 -7.72 2.70 -14.26
C ALA A 28 -8.28 2.65 -12.83
N VAL A 29 -8.55 1.45 -12.34
CA VAL A 29 -9.04 1.22 -10.97
C VAL A 29 -7.97 0.52 -10.13
N LYS A 30 -7.58 1.14 -9.02
CA LYS A 30 -6.65 0.59 -8.03
C LYS A 30 -7.38 -0.14 -6.92
N VAL A 31 -7.01 -1.41 -6.71
CA VAL A 31 -7.73 -2.34 -5.85
C VAL A 31 -6.87 -2.80 -4.68
N GLY A 32 -7.39 -2.62 -3.47
CA GLY A 32 -6.79 -3.14 -2.25
C GLY A 32 -7.07 -2.28 -1.04
N VAL A 33 -7.88 -2.80 -0.10
CA VAL A 33 -8.14 -2.16 1.20
C VAL A 33 -7.73 -3.11 2.32
N GLY A 34 -6.67 -2.73 3.04
CA GLY A 34 -6.11 -3.54 4.11
C GLY A 34 -5.05 -4.62 3.78
N PRO A 35 -4.66 -4.93 2.53
CA PRO A 35 -3.75 -6.05 2.25
C PRO A 35 -2.27 -5.70 2.45
N GLY A 36 -1.89 -4.43 2.49
CA GLY A 36 -0.50 -3.99 2.52
C GLY A 36 0.27 -4.52 3.74
N SER A 37 1.55 -4.86 3.57
CA SER A 37 2.43 -5.45 4.60
C SER A 37 2.58 -4.63 5.88
N ILE A 38 2.30 -3.34 5.81
CA ILE A 38 2.39 -2.36 6.90
C ILE A 38 1.02 -1.75 7.25
N CYS A 39 -0.03 -2.21 6.58
CA CYS A 39 -1.37 -1.69 6.74
C CYS A 39 -1.97 -2.26 8.03
N THR A 40 -2.53 -1.40 8.87
CA THR A 40 -3.25 -1.80 10.09
C THR A 40 -4.76 -1.63 9.96
N THR A 41 -5.27 -1.23 8.79
CA THR A 41 -6.69 -0.86 8.60
C THR A 41 -7.64 -1.98 8.99
N ARG A 42 -7.37 -3.24 8.61
CA ARG A 42 -8.23 -4.37 9.00
C ARG A 42 -8.32 -4.55 10.51
N VAL A 43 -7.20 -4.39 11.21
CA VAL A 43 -7.13 -4.60 12.66
C VAL A 43 -7.69 -3.40 13.43
N VAL A 44 -7.42 -2.18 12.96
CA VAL A 44 -7.78 -0.94 13.68
C VAL A 44 -9.19 -0.48 13.34
N ALA A 45 -9.57 -0.48 12.06
CA ALA A 45 -10.86 0.01 11.61
C ALA A 45 -11.89 -1.11 11.39
N GLY A 46 -11.48 -2.38 11.42
CA GLY A 46 -12.38 -3.51 11.13
C GLY A 46 -12.77 -3.64 9.65
N VAL A 47 -12.17 -2.85 8.76
CA VAL A 47 -12.56 -2.77 7.34
C VAL A 47 -11.45 -3.29 6.42
N GLY A 48 -11.84 -4.07 5.43
CA GLY A 48 -11.00 -4.53 4.32
C GLY A 48 -11.57 -5.80 3.69
N ALA A 49 -10.95 -6.26 2.61
CA ALA A 49 -11.34 -7.51 1.94
C ALA A 49 -10.10 -8.33 1.58
N PRO A 50 -10.19 -9.68 1.53
CA PRO A 50 -9.13 -10.53 0.98
C PRO A 50 -8.76 -10.11 -0.46
N GLN A 51 -7.47 -10.03 -0.75
CA GLN A 51 -6.99 -9.32 -1.95
C GLN A 51 -7.42 -9.97 -3.27
N ILE A 52 -7.37 -11.29 -3.37
CA ILE A 52 -7.81 -12.00 -4.59
C ILE A 52 -9.31 -11.79 -4.83
N THR A 53 -10.13 -11.88 -3.79
CA THR A 53 -11.57 -11.60 -3.89
C THR A 53 -11.83 -10.16 -4.32
N ALA A 54 -11.12 -9.18 -3.74
CA ALA A 54 -11.25 -7.78 -4.12
C ALA A 54 -10.91 -7.53 -5.60
N ILE A 55 -9.86 -8.19 -6.11
CA ILE A 55 -9.48 -8.10 -7.53
C ILE A 55 -10.58 -8.68 -8.41
N LEU A 56 -11.06 -9.90 -8.11
CA LEU A 56 -12.11 -10.57 -8.89
C LEU A 56 -13.39 -9.73 -8.96
N GLU A 57 -13.82 -9.14 -7.84
CA GLU A 57 -15.00 -8.28 -7.79
C GLU A 57 -14.86 -7.00 -8.62
N ALA A 58 -13.68 -6.36 -8.59
CA ALA A 58 -13.43 -5.17 -9.39
C ALA A 58 -13.33 -5.49 -10.89
N VAL A 59 -12.62 -6.57 -11.24
CA VAL A 59 -12.45 -7.03 -12.64
C VAL A 59 -13.79 -7.32 -13.31
N ALA A 60 -14.76 -7.86 -12.57
CA ALA A 60 -16.08 -8.19 -13.09
C ALA A 60 -16.84 -6.99 -13.70
N VAL A 61 -16.53 -5.75 -13.27
CA VAL A 61 -17.11 -4.51 -13.82
C VAL A 61 -16.12 -3.73 -14.68
N CYS A 62 -14.84 -3.70 -14.31
CA CYS A 62 -13.84 -2.91 -15.03
C CYS A 62 -13.52 -3.53 -16.41
N ARG A 63 -13.46 -4.88 -16.50
CA ARG A 63 -13.09 -5.56 -17.76
C ARG A 63 -14.08 -5.32 -18.89
N PRO A 64 -15.42 -5.49 -18.72
CA PRO A 64 -16.38 -5.14 -19.76
C PRO A 64 -16.36 -3.66 -20.17
N ALA A 65 -15.99 -2.77 -19.24
CA ALA A 65 -15.86 -1.34 -19.50
C ALA A 65 -14.52 -0.94 -20.15
N GLY A 66 -13.61 -1.89 -20.39
CA GLY A 66 -12.29 -1.60 -20.94
C GLY A 66 -11.33 -0.90 -19.98
N VAL A 67 -11.65 -0.84 -18.68
CA VAL A 67 -10.84 -0.15 -17.66
C VAL A 67 -9.88 -1.15 -16.98
N PRO A 68 -8.55 -0.93 -17.02
CA PRO A 68 -7.58 -1.81 -16.39
C PRO A 68 -7.63 -1.76 -14.85
N VAL A 69 -7.34 -2.91 -14.23
CA VAL A 69 -7.28 -3.06 -12.77
C VAL A 69 -5.83 -3.15 -12.29
N ILE A 70 -5.48 -2.37 -11.27
CA ILE A 70 -4.18 -2.40 -10.59
C ILE A 70 -4.32 -3.07 -9.23
N ALA A 71 -3.70 -4.23 -9.03
CA ALA A 71 -3.69 -4.91 -7.72
C ALA A 71 -2.65 -4.27 -6.78
N ASP A 72 -3.10 -3.62 -5.70
CA ASP A 72 -2.27 -2.83 -4.79
C ASP A 72 -2.22 -3.44 -3.37
N GLY A 73 -1.04 -3.93 -3.00
CA GLY A 73 -0.74 -4.42 -1.66
C GLY A 73 -0.98 -5.92 -1.44
N GLY A 74 -0.27 -6.48 -0.46
CA GLY A 74 -0.36 -7.89 -0.07
C GLY A 74 0.55 -8.85 -0.85
N LEU A 75 1.23 -8.38 -1.89
CA LEU A 75 2.16 -9.20 -2.68
C LEU A 75 3.49 -9.36 -1.94
N GLN A 76 3.79 -10.59 -1.50
CA GLN A 76 5.01 -10.91 -0.74
C GLN A 76 6.05 -11.64 -1.59
N TYR A 77 5.62 -12.40 -2.58
CA TYR A 77 6.48 -13.17 -3.48
C TYR A 77 6.04 -13.03 -4.92
N SER A 78 6.90 -13.42 -5.87
CA SER A 78 6.59 -13.40 -7.31
C SER A 78 5.35 -14.23 -7.66
N GLY A 79 5.11 -15.32 -6.94
CA GLY A 79 3.89 -16.12 -7.11
C GLY A 79 2.60 -15.35 -6.79
N ASP A 80 2.65 -14.35 -5.91
CA ASP A 80 1.48 -13.51 -5.62
C ASP A 80 1.19 -12.53 -6.77
N ILE A 81 2.23 -12.08 -7.47
CA ILE A 81 2.10 -11.29 -8.70
C ILE A 81 1.41 -12.13 -9.77
N ALA A 82 1.89 -13.36 -9.99
CA ALA A 82 1.29 -14.28 -10.94
C ALA A 82 -0.20 -14.55 -10.62
N LYS A 83 -0.55 -14.77 -9.34
CA LYS A 83 -1.94 -14.97 -8.91
C LYS A 83 -2.80 -13.72 -9.10
N ALA A 84 -2.27 -12.53 -8.84
CA ALA A 84 -3.01 -11.28 -9.04
C ALA A 84 -3.32 -11.05 -10.52
N LEU A 85 -2.36 -11.30 -11.42
CA LEU A 85 -2.56 -11.24 -12.87
C LEU A 85 -3.55 -12.30 -13.34
N ALA A 86 -3.43 -13.55 -12.84
CA ALA A 86 -4.37 -14.62 -13.14
C ALA A 86 -5.80 -14.32 -12.65
N ALA A 87 -5.95 -13.61 -11.54
CA ALA A 87 -7.25 -13.11 -11.04
C ALA A 87 -7.83 -11.98 -11.92
N GLY A 88 -7.08 -11.49 -12.90
CA GLY A 88 -7.55 -10.56 -13.92
C GLY A 88 -7.06 -9.13 -13.77
N ALA A 89 -6.18 -8.83 -12.81
CA ALA A 89 -5.51 -7.53 -12.76
C ALA A 89 -4.61 -7.36 -13.99
N SER A 90 -4.57 -6.14 -14.53
CA SER A 90 -3.69 -5.78 -15.65
C SER A 90 -2.26 -5.57 -15.17
N THR A 91 -2.11 -5.01 -13.98
CA THR A 91 -0.80 -4.72 -13.36
C THR A 91 -0.87 -4.89 -11.83
N THR A 92 0.30 -4.85 -11.18
CA THR A 92 0.41 -4.89 -9.72
C THR A 92 1.21 -3.69 -9.22
N MET A 93 0.80 -3.10 -8.09
CA MET A 93 1.52 -2.03 -7.40
C MET A 93 2.27 -2.61 -6.20
N LEU A 94 3.58 -2.39 -6.16
CA LEU A 94 4.48 -3.00 -5.19
C LEU A 94 5.09 -1.94 -4.25
N GLY A 95 4.95 -2.16 -2.95
CA GLY A 95 5.63 -1.36 -1.93
C GLY A 95 6.81 -2.13 -1.33
N SER A 96 6.53 -3.06 -0.41
CA SER A 96 7.57 -3.73 0.39
C SER A 96 8.56 -4.57 -0.40
N LEU A 97 8.22 -5.03 -1.61
CA LEU A 97 9.17 -5.74 -2.47
C LEU A 97 10.23 -4.83 -3.06
N LEU A 98 9.95 -3.52 -3.17
CA LEU A 98 10.85 -2.53 -3.76
C LEU A 98 11.52 -1.63 -2.72
N ALA A 99 11.01 -1.58 -1.48
CA ALA A 99 11.45 -0.62 -0.48
C ALA A 99 12.88 -0.81 0.05
N GLY A 100 13.49 -2.00 -0.11
CA GLY A 100 14.87 -2.28 0.29
C GLY A 100 15.92 -2.09 -0.83
N THR A 101 15.49 -1.67 -2.01
CA THR A 101 16.35 -1.54 -3.20
C THR A 101 17.32 -0.35 -3.07
N ALA A 102 18.34 -0.29 -3.93
CA ALA A 102 19.32 0.81 -3.89
C ALA A 102 18.65 2.14 -4.26
N GLU A 103 17.67 2.10 -5.15
CA GLU A 103 16.91 3.18 -5.74
C GLU A 103 15.84 3.73 -4.79
N ALA A 104 15.33 2.90 -3.86
CA ALA A 104 14.35 3.34 -2.87
C ALA A 104 14.91 4.48 -2.00
N PRO A 105 14.12 5.49 -1.63
CA PRO A 105 14.61 6.64 -0.87
C PRO A 105 15.05 6.26 0.55
N GLY A 106 15.96 7.06 1.11
CA GLY A 106 16.47 6.92 2.47
C GLY A 106 17.79 6.15 2.57
N GLU A 107 18.43 6.29 3.73
CA GLU A 107 19.76 5.75 4.00
C GLU A 107 19.74 4.27 4.39
N LEU A 108 20.89 3.61 4.18
CA LEU A 108 21.12 2.26 4.69
C LEU A 108 21.36 2.29 6.19
N ILE A 109 20.70 1.36 6.89
CA ILE A 109 20.77 1.23 8.34
C ILE A 109 21.26 -0.18 8.65
N PHE A 110 22.28 -0.27 9.51
CA PHE A 110 22.85 -1.52 9.95
C PHE A 110 22.20 -1.95 11.26
N VAL A 111 21.57 -3.12 11.25
CA VAL A 111 20.98 -3.73 12.44
C VAL A 111 21.53 -5.15 12.54
N ASN A 112 22.25 -5.45 13.63
CA ASN A 112 22.83 -6.77 13.89
C ASN A 112 23.66 -7.31 12.70
N GLY A 113 24.50 -6.45 12.10
CA GLY A 113 25.36 -6.81 10.97
C GLY A 113 24.62 -6.96 9.62
N LYS A 114 23.32 -6.69 9.55
CA LYS A 114 22.53 -6.74 8.32
C LYS A 114 22.11 -5.34 7.87
N GLN A 115 22.07 -5.13 6.56
CA GLN A 115 21.69 -3.86 5.94
C GLN A 115 20.18 -3.80 5.66
N TYR A 116 19.56 -2.69 6.05
CA TYR A 116 18.15 -2.42 5.85
C TYR A 116 17.91 -1.00 5.34
N LYS A 117 16.74 -0.77 4.74
CA LYS A 117 16.13 0.56 4.57
C LYS A 117 14.86 0.67 5.38
N SER A 118 14.53 1.90 5.78
CA SER A 118 13.28 2.19 6.48
C SER A 118 12.09 2.11 5.52
N TYR A 119 11.02 1.43 5.94
CA TYR A 119 9.75 1.34 5.21
C TYR A 119 8.60 1.64 6.19
N ARG A 120 7.67 2.50 5.79
CA ARG A 120 6.58 2.98 6.66
C ARG A 120 5.29 3.24 5.90
N GLY A 121 4.17 3.11 6.60
CA GLY A 121 2.84 3.27 6.01
C GLY A 121 2.51 4.73 5.87
N MET A 122 1.85 5.13 4.78
CA MET A 122 1.46 6.53 4.59
C MET A 122 0.42 7.02 5.60
N GLY A 123 -0.30 6.11 6.27
CA GLY A 123 -1.15 6.40 7.42
C GLY A 123 -0.45 6.28 8.79
N SER A 124 0.88 6.09 8.83
CA SER A 124 1.63 6.07 10.09
C SER A 124 1.90 7.49 10.61
N LEU A 125 2.05 7.63 11.93
CA LEU A 125 2.35 8.93 12.55
C LEU A 125 3.57 9.62 11.92
N GLY A 126 4.65 8.87 11.70
CA GLY A 126 5.88 9.42 11.09
C GLY A 126 5.69 9.90 9.65
N ALA A 127 4.79 9.28 8.87
CA ALA A 127 4.47 9.74 7.52
C ALA A 127 3.51 10.93 7.50
N MET A 128 2.55 10.98 8.45
CA MET A 128 1.57 12.06 8.54
C MET A 128 2.16 13.36 9.10
N GLN A 129 3.17 13.27 9.98
CA GLN A 129 3.86 14.44 10.52
C GLN A 129 4.53 15.30 9.44
N GLY A 130 5.01 14.70 8.35
CA GLY A 130 5.64 15.43 7.24
C GLY A 130 4.67 16.13 6.29
N ARG A 131 3.35 15.95 6.45
CA ARG A 131 2.32 16.55 5.57
C ARG A 131 1.74 17.86 6.09
N GLY A 132 2.10 18.29 7.30
CA GLY A 132 1.59 19.52 7.89
C GLY A 132 2.63 20.62 7.94
N GLY A 133 2.47 21.66 7.13
CA GLY A 133 3.08 22.99 7.35
C GLY A 133 2.53 23.70 8.59
N ALA A 134 2.14 22.97 9.64
CA ALA A 134 1.54 23.51 10.85
C ALA A 134 2.59 23.54 11.96
N SER A 135 3.06 24.74 12.28
CA SER A 135 3.75 25.06 13.52
C SER A 135 2.96 24.50 14.70
N ARG A 136 3.52 23.53 15.43
CA ARG A 136 2.83 22.93 16.58
C ARG A 136 3.37 23.51 17.88
N THR A 137 2.63 24.45 18.46
CA THR A 137 2.64 24.69 19.90
C THR A 137 2.36 23.37 20.63
N PRO A 138 3.08 23.03 21.71
CA PRO A 138 2.93 21.72 22.34
C PRO A 138 1.57 21.65 23.05
N ARG A 139 0.63 20.87 22.51
CA ARG A 139 -0.47 20.35 23.33
C ARG A 139 0.10 19.24 24.20
N THR A 140 0.11 19.50 25.50
CA THR A 140 0.52 18.59 26.57
C THR A 140 -0.10 17.21 26.38
N ALA A 141 0.74 16.22 26.09
CA ALA A 141 0.40 14.81 26.19
C ALA A 141 1.21 14.22 27.35
N THR A 142 0.60 14.23 28.53
CA THR A 142 1.04 13.43 29.67
C THR A 142 0.69 11.97 29.41
N SER A 143 1.62 11.18 28.86
CA SER A 143 1.77 9.75 29.19
C SER A 143 3.09 9.19 28.62
N PRO A 144 3.97 8.62 29.47
CA PRO A 144 5.23 8.03 29.04
C PRO A 144 5.05 6.54 28.67
N THR A 145 4.29 6.24 27.61
CA THR A 145 4.21 4.86 27.07
C THR A 145 3.95 4.78 25.56
N THR A 146 4.28 5.82 24.79
CA THR A 146 4.16 5.77 23.32
C THR A 146 5.24 4.86 22.72
N ARG A 147 4.87 3.59 22.60
CA ARG A 147 5.51 2.57 21.75
C ARG A 147 5.92 3.22 20.43
N SER A 148 7.20 3.11 20.06
CA SER A 148 7.77 3.78 18.89
C SER A 148 6.91 3.51 17.65
N PRO A 149 6.77 4.48 16.72
CA PRO A 149 6.10 4.22 15.45
C PRO A 149 6.71 2.95 14.83
N ARG A 150 5.85 2.03 14.38
CA ARG A 150 6.29 0.76 13.79
C ARG A 150 6.96 1.07 12.44
N THR A 151 8.24 1.40 12.48
CA THR A 151 9.09 1.40 11.30
C THR A 151 9.33 -0.07 10.94
N SER A 152 8.95 -0.45 9.73
CA SER A 152 9.32 -1.75 9.19
C SER A 152 10.68 -1.64 8.51
N TRP A 153 11.47 -2.70 8.60
CA TRP A 153 12.81 -2.75 8.03
C TRP A 153 12.76 -3.60 6.77
N CYS A 154 13.29 -3.05 5.68
CA CYS A 154 13.38 -3.76 4.42
C CYS A 154 14.83 -4.16 4.15
N PRO A 155 15.16 -5.46 4.18
CA PRO A 155 16.53 -5.93 3.96
C PRO A 155 16.98 -5.62 2.53
N ARG A 156 18.23 -5.16 2.39
CA ARG A 156 18.82 -4.89 1.07
C ARG A 156 19.08 -6.20 0.32
N GLY A 157 18.73 -6.26 -0.97
CA GLY A 157 19.04 -7.40 -1.85
C GLY A 157 18.31 -8.72 -1.53
N SER A 158 17.31 -8.68 -0.65
CA SER A 158 16.57 -9.87 -0.21
C SER A 158 15.26 -10.03 -0.99
N ARG A 159 14.94 -11.28 -1.37
CA ARG A 159 13.62 -11.63 -1.94
C ARG A 159 12.48 -11.60 -0.91
N ALA A 160 12.80 -11.46 0.38
CA ALA A 160 11.80 -11.33 1.44
C ALA A 160 11.33 -9.88 1.56
N GLY A 161 10.01 -9.66 1.51
CA GLY A 161 9.40 -8.36 1.74
C GLY A 161 9.71 -7.78 3.13
N CYS A 162 9.52 -6.47 3.29
CA CYS A 162 9.77 -5.80 4.57
C CYS A 162 8.97 -6.45 5.70
N ARG A 163 9.65 -6.71 6.82
CA ARG A 163 9.03 -7.22 8.04
C ARG A 163 8.93 -6.06 9.03
N SER A 164 7.86 -6.02 9.82
CA SER A 164 7.90 -5.23 11.06
C SER A 164 9.11 -5.71 11.85
N ALA A 165 9.89 -4.77 12.43
CA ALA A 165 10.91 -5.15 13.40
C ALA A 165 10.25 -6.08 14.44
N ALA A 166 10.51 -7.38 14.32
CA ALA A 166 10.30 -8.26 15.44
C ALA A 166 11.25 -7.77 16.53
N ARG A 167 10.73 -7.71 17.74
CA ARG A 167 11.46 -7.37 18.96
C ARG A 167 12.74 -8.19 19.08
#